data_AF-A0A2R5FCY3-F1
#
_entry.id   AF-A0A2R5FCY3-F1
#
_cell.length_a   1.000
_cell.length_b   1.000
_cell.length_c   1.000
_cell.angle_alpha   90.00
_cell.angle_beta   90.00
_cell.angle_gamma   90.00
#
_symmetry.space_group_name_H-M   'P 1'
#
loop_
_entity.id
_entity.type
_entity.pdbx_description
1 polymer ?
#
loop_
_entity_poly.entity_id
_entity_poly.type
_entity_poly.pdbx_seq_one_letter_code
_entity_poly.pdbx_strand_id
1 'polypeptide(L)'
;MHNVTMTQPLQSTKQYMAPELLRDEVVDKVESAVDMFSVGVVLAKLFENTEISEAIKSLISSLRSEDPSQRPTALEALHHEAFQVEPVKEASCAICLDIYPADEGVSCADGHFTCKECLGHSVRAATQPDAHVNVLRNGSMCCVASDCELLIRGHAIATAVPEDFVNWLNIVRKHFERDAAAEQERQLQLRLDAALREHGLDPTTQTHLFKIQSSTCRARAARQPLPTLTAAV
;
A
#
# COMPACT_ATOMS: atom_id res chain seq x y z
N MET A 1 25.14 25.70 -37.20
CA MET A 1 25.75 24.37 -37.07
C MET A 1 27.12 24.56 -36.44
N HIS A 2 27.31 24.08 -35.20
CA HIS A 2 28.61 24.14 -34.52
C HIS A 2 29.29 22.79 -34.69
N ASN A 3 30.41 22.74 -35.44
CA ASN A 3 31.23 21.53 -35.55
C ASN A 3 32.13 21.45 -34.32
N VAL A 4 31.97 20.39 -33.53
CA VAL A 4 32.84 20.08 -32.40
C VAL A 4 33.76 18.94 -32.82
N THR A 5 35.05 19.23 -32.93
CA THR A 5 36.09 18.22 -33.16
C THR A 5 36.56 17.71 -31.81
N MET A 6 36.44 16.41 -31.56
CA MET A 6 36.89 15.79 -30.31
C MET A 6 38.40 15.52 -30.35
N THR A 7 39.16 16.14 -29.43
CA THR A 7 40.64 16.08 -29.39
C THR A 7 41.22 15.43 -28.12
N GLN A 8 40.38 14.93 -27.20
CA GLN A 8 40.82 14.29 -25.96
C GLN A 8 40.17 12.92 -25.72
N PRO A 9 40.86 11.98 -25.04
CA PRO A 9 40.31 10.68 -24.71
C PRO A 9 39.14 10.86 -23.73
N LEU A 10 37.93 10.57 -24.19
CA LEU A 10 36.74 10.60 -23.37
C LEU A 10 36.91 9.56 -22.25
N GLN A 11 36.92 9.99 -20.98
CA GLN A 11 36.64 9.09 -19.87
C GLN A 11 35.18 8.64 -20.00
N SER A 12 34.98 7.62 -20.82
CA SER A 12 33.69 7.15 -21.28
C SER A 12 33.39 5.79 -20.67
N THR A 13 32.12 5.58 -20.34
CA THR A 13 31.65 4.24 -20.03
C THR A 13 31.41 3.49 -21.34
N LYS A 14 32.45 2.83 -21.86
CA LYS A 14 32.50 2.21 -23.19
C LYS A 14 31.26 1.40 -23.59
N GLN A 15 30.57 0.78 -22.63
CA GLN A 15 29.36 0.00 -22.87
C GLN A 15 28.16 0.80 -23.43
N TYR A 16 28.14 2.14 -23.26
CA TYR A 16 27.10 3.02 -23.81
C TYR A 16 27.57 3.77 -25.07
N MET A 17 28.85 3.66 -25.45
CA MET A 17 29.38 4.40 -26.59
C MET A 17 28.80 3.87 -27.91
N ALA A 18 28.44 4.80 -28.77
CA ALA A 18 28.05 4.50 -30.13
C ALA A 18 29.23 3.84 -30.91
N PRO A 19 28.95 2.87 -31.79
CA PRO A 19 29.98 2.09 -32.50
C PRO A 19 30.96 2.95 -33.30
N GLU A 20 30.51 4.06 -33.87
CA GLU A 20 31.34 5.01 -34.62
C GLU A 20 32.39 5.73 -33.76
N LEU A 21 32.14 5.88 -32.45
CA LEU A 21 33.10 6.47 -31.51
C LEU A 21 34.15 5.47 -31.01
N LEU A 22 33.95 4.17 -31.28
CA LEU A 22 34.86 3.09 -30.89
C LEU A 22 35.85 2.73 -32.01
N ARG A 23 35.72 3.31 -33.21
CA ARG A 23 36.63 3.09 -34.33
C ARG A 23 37.89 3.94 -34.11
N ASP A 24 39.06 3.40 -34.43
CA ASP A 24 40.36 4.09 -34.32
C ASP A 24 40.56 5.22 -35.35
N GLU A 25 39.51 5.58 -36.10
CA GLU A 25 39.53 6.67 -37.08
C GLU A 25 39.19 8.00 -36.40
N VAL A 26 39.84 9.09 -36.82
CA VAL A 26 39.53 10.43 -36.33
C VAL A 26 38.10 10.77 -36.72
N VAL A 27 37.20 10.83 -35.73
CA VAL A 27 35.82 11.25 -35.94
C VAL A 27 35.81 12.77 -36.13
N ASP A 28 35.79 13.21 -37.39
CA ASP A 28 35.78 14.63 -37.76
C ASP A 28 34.53 15.38 -37.27
N LYS A 29 33.44 14.64 -37.03
CA LYS A 29 32.15 15.19 -36.60
C LYS A 29 31.39 14.21 -35.72
N VAL A 30 31.07 14.63 -34.51
CA VAL A 30 30.16 13.92 -33.61
C VAL A 30 28.76 14.49 -33.77
N GLU A 31 27.80 13.64 -34.15
CA GLU A 31 26.40 14.03 -34.33
C GLU A 31 25.53 13.55 -33.15
N SER A 32 24.35 14.16 -32.95
CA SER A 32 23.42 13.79 -31.86
C SER A 32 22.96 12.34 -31.89
N ALA A 33 23.15 11.63 -33.02
CA ALA A 33 22.89 10.21 -33.15
C ALA A 33 23.71 9.33 -32.18
N VAL A 34 24.87 9.81 -31.68
CA VAL A 34 25.66 9.09 -30.67
C VAL A 34 24.92 8.98 -29.33
N ASP A 35 24.20 10.03 -28.95
CA ASP A 35 23.40 10.05 -27.72
C ASP A 35 22.19 9.13 -27.85
N MET A 36 21.57 9.09 -29.04
CA MET A 36 20.44 8.20 -29.30
C MET A 36 20.81 6.72 -29.17
N PHE A 37 22.04 6.33 -29.57
CA PHE A 37 22.55 4.98 -29.30
C PHE A 37 22.65 4.71 -27.79
N SER A 38 23.19 5.67 -27.04
CA SER A 38 23.32 5.58 -25.58
C SER A 38 21.96 5.39 -24.92
N VAL A 39 20.93 6.14 -25.35
CA VAL A 39 19.53 5.98 -24.91
C VAL A 39 19.03 4.57 -25.19
N GLY A 40 19.27 4.04 -26.39
CA GLY A 40 18.89 2.68 -26.74
C GLY A 40 19.54 1.62 -25.85
N VAL A 41 20.81 1.78 -25.48
CA VAL A 41 21.50 0.89 -24.53
C VAL A 41 20.90 1.02 -23.12
N VAL A 42 20.59 2.23 -22.65
CA VAL A 42 19.94 2.47 -21.36
C VAL A 42 18.59 1.76 -21.31
N LEU A 43 17.74 1.92 -22.33
CA LEU A 43 16.45 1.24 -22.42
C LEU A 43 16.61 -0.28 -22.44
N ALA A 44 17.55 -0.81 -23.22
CA ALA A 44 17.82 -2.25 -23.27
C ALA A 44 18.20 -2.83 -21.90
N LYS A 45 18.95 -2.08 -21.09
CA LYS A 45 19.31 -2.47 -19.72
C LYS A 45 18.15 -2.35 -18.74
N LEU A 46 17.36 -1.28 -18.86
CA LEU A 46 16.19 -1.05 -18.00
C LEU A 46 15.17 -2.20 -18.10
N PHE A 47 15.04 -2.76 -19.30
CA PHE A 47 14.13 -3.88 -19.58
C PHE A 47 14.84 -5.24 -19.64
N GLU A 48 16.08 -5.34 -19.15
CA GLU A 48 16.81 -6.60 -19.11
C GLU A 48 16.02 -7.61 -18.24
N ASN A 49 15.76 -8.79 -18.79
CA ASN A 49 14.94 -9.86 -18.17
C ASN A 49 13.46 -9.52 -17.92
N THR A 50 12.92 -8.50 -18.58
CA THR A 50 11.49 -8.16 -18.52
C THR A 50 10.80 -8.56 -19.83
N GLU A 51 9.58 -9.11 -19.76
CA GLU A 51 8.75 -9.26 -20.96
C GLU A 51 8.32 -7.88 -21.45
N ILE A 52 8.78 -7.51 -22.64
CA ILE A 52 8.47 -6.22 -23.28
C ILE A 52 7.71 -6.40 -24.58
N SER A 53 6.89 -5.40 -24.92
CA SER A 53 6.13 -5.37 -26.18
C SER A 53 7.05 -5.29 -27.40
N GLU A 54 6.55 -5.74 -28.55
CA GLU A 54 7.26 -5.60 -29.83
C GLU A 54 7.57 -4.13 -30.15
N ALA A 55 6.70 -3.20 -29.73
CA ALA A 55 6.93 -1.77 -29.86
C ALA A 55 8.21 -1.31 -29.13
N ILE A 56 8.43 -1.75 -27.89
CA ILE A 56 9.64 -1.40 -27.12
C ILE A 56 10.88 -2.04 -27.77
N LYS A 57 10.77 -3.30 -28.23
CA LYS A 57 11.87 -3.98 -28.95
C LYS A 57 12.25 -3.24 -30.23
N SER A 58 11.26 -2.83 -31.02
CA SER A 58 11.45 -2.08 -32.26
C SER A 58 12.13 -0.73 -32.00
N LEU A 59 11.70 0.00 -30.97
CA LEU A 59 12.32 1.26 -30.57
C LEU A 59 13.80 1.06 -30.18
N ILE A 60 14.07 0.09 -29.29
CA ILE A 60 15.44 -0.21 -28.84
C ILE A 60 16.33 -0.59 -30.02
N SER A 61 15.82 -1.41 -30.94
CA SER A 61 16.54 -1.81 -32.15
C SER A 61 16.87 -0.61 -33.04
N SER A 62 15.92 0.29 -33.25
CA SER A 62 16.10 1.49 -34.07
C SER A 62 17.11 2.47 -33.46
N LEU A 63 17.04 2.69 -32.15
CA LEU A 63 17.99 3.52 -31.41
C LEU A 63 19.41 2.97 -31.43
N ARG A 64 19.57 1.64 -31.41
CA ARG A 64 20.86 0.94 -31.38
C ARG A 64 21.38 0.56 -32.77
N SER A 65 20.87 1.15 -33.85
CA SER A 65 21.38 0.89 -35.20
C SER A 65 22.89 1.17 -35.30
N GLU A 66 23.62 0.27 -35.98
CA GLU A 66 25.05 0.46 -36.28
C GLU A 66 25.29 1.68 -37.19
N ASP A 67 24.35 1.96 -38.10
CA ASP A 67 24.37 3.15 -38.95
C ASP A 67 23.73 4.34 -38.21
N PRO A 68 24.48 5.42 -37.92
CA PRO A 68 23.97 6.61 -37.22
C PRO A 68 22.81 7.28 -37.95
N SER A 69 22.77 7.21 -39.29
CA SER A 69 21.72 7.83 -40.11
C SER A 69 20.36 7.12 -40.01
N GLN A 70 20.35 5.88 -39.54
CA GLN A 70 19.14 5.08 -39.32
C GLN A 70 18.58 5.24 -37.90
N ARG A 71 19.30 5.93 -37.00
CA ARG A 71 18.82 6.18 -35.64
C ARG A 71 17.82 7.33 -35.68
N PRO A 72 16.65 7.19 -35.03
CA PRO A 72 15.69 8.27 -34.96
C PRO A 72 16.26 9.43 -34.15
N THR A 73 15.83 10.65 -34.47
CA THR A 73 16.03 11.80 -33.60
C THR A 73 15.25 11.63 -32.28
N ALA A 74 15.59 12.41 -31.26
CA ALA A 74 14.85 12.39 -29.99
C ALA A 74 13.35 12.66 -30.17
N LEU A 75 12.99 13.58 -31.07
CA LEU A 75 11.60 13.92 -31.36
C LEU A 75 10.88 12.77 -32.08
N GLU A 76 11.52 12.11 -33.03
CA GLU A 76 10.94 10.94 -33.71
C GLU A 76 10.78 9.76 -32.75
N ALA A 77 11.77 9.53 -31.88
CA ALA A 77 11.70 8.50 -30.86
C ALA A 77 10.53 8.72 -29.89
N LEU A 78 10.25 9.96 -29.48
CA LEU A 78 9.10 10.30 -28.61
C LEU A 78 7.73 10.02 -29.27
N HIS A 79 7.65 10.04 -30.59
CA HIS A 79 6.43 9.71 -31.32
C HIS A 79 6.29 8.20 -31.61
N HIS A 80 7.28 7.38 -31.24
CA HIS A 80 7.24 5.93 -31.45
C HIS A 80 6.05 5.31 -30.70
N GLU A 81 5.45 4.26 -31.29
CA GLU A 81 4.32 3.51 -30.70
C GLU A 81 4.58 3.00 -29.27
N ALA A 82 5.86 2.85 -28.90
CA ALA A 82 6.28 2.44 -27.56
C ALA A 82 5.90 3.46 -26.48
N PHE A 83 5.74 4.74 -26.86
CA PHE A 83 5.31 5.82 -25.97
C PHE A 83 3.84 6.23 -26.22
N GLN A 84 3.17 5.63 -27.21
CA GLN A 84 1.74 5.82 -27.45
C GLN A 84 0.90 4.91 -26.54
N VAL A 85 1.23 4.90 -25.26
CA VAL A 85 0.49 4.18 -24.22
C VAL A 85 -0.40 5.17 -23.48
N GLU A 86 -1.56 4.68 -23.03
CA GLU A 86 -2.41 5.46 -22.14
C GLU A 86 -1.61 5.78 -20.87
N PRO A 87 -1.49 7.05 -20.45
CA PRO A 87 -0.69 7.41 -19.29
C PRO A 87 -1.16 6.61 -18.09
N VAL A 88 -0.20 6.02 -17.35
CA VAL A 88 -0.51 5.38 -16.07
C VAL A 88 -1.17 6.44 -15.21
N LYS A 89 -2.38 6.15 -14.72
CA LYS A 89 -3.08 7.08 -13.84
C LYS A 89 -2.25 7.22 -12.58
N GLU A 90 -1.81 8.43 -12.29
CA GLU A 90 -1.06 8.74 -11.08
C GLU A 90 -1.99 9.26 -9.99
N ALA A 91 -1.67 8.95 -8.74
CA ALA A 91 -2.38 9.45 -7.58
C ALA A 91 -1.41 9.79 -6.45
N SER A 92 -1.69 10.88 -5.74
CA SER A 92 -0.93 11.27 -4.55
C SER A 92 -1.46 10.55 -3.32
N CYS A 93 -0.57 9.92 -2.56
CA CYS A 93 -0.92 9.23 -1.32
C CYS A 93 -1.33 10.23 -0.24
N ALA A 94 -2.51 10.05 0.36
CA ALA A 94 -3.01 10.91 1.44
C ALA A 94 -2.17 10.89 2.73
N ILE A 95 -1.25 9.92 2.87
CA ILE A 95 -0.38 9.78 4.06
C ILE A 95 1.02 10.33 3.80
N CYS A 96 1.76 9.80 2.81
CA CYS A 96 3.14 10.22 2.54
C CYS A 96 3.25 11.38 1.54
N LEU A 97 2.15 11.75 0.86
CA LEU A 97 2.07 12.81 -0.16
C LEU A 97 2.87 12.55 -1.44
N ASP A 98 3.58 11.42 -1.52
CA ASP A 98 4.28 10.99 -2.74
C ASP A 98 3.30 10.51 -3.83
N ILE A 99 3.76 10.55 -5.08
CA ILE A 99 2.98 10.18 -6.28
C ILE A 99 3.29 8.73 -6.65
N TYR A 100 2.23 7.94 -6.87
CA TYR A 100 2.33 6.54 -7.28
C TYR A 100 1.38 6.25 -8.44
N PRO A 101 1.63 5.17 -9.19
CA PRO A 101 0.61 4.54 -10.03
C PRO A 101 -0.65 4.23 -9.20
N ALA A 102 -1.82 4.52 -9.76
CA ALA A 102 -3.11 4.35 -9.08
C ALA A 102 -3.46 2.87 -8.80
N ASP A 103 -2.81 1.93 -9.48
CA ASP A 103 -2.90 0.49 -9.24
C ASP A 103 -1.97 -0.01 -8.12
N GLU A 104 -1.01 0.81 -7.68
CA GLU A 104 -0.14 0.53 -6.52
C GLU A 104 -0.76 0.94 -5.17
N GLY A 105 -2.09 0.97 -5.09
CA GLY A 105 -2.78 1.33 -3.86
C GLY A 105 -4.30 1.20 -3.97
N VAL A 106 -4.98 1.90 -3.07
CA VAL A 106 -6.45 1.88 -2.98
C VAL A 106 -6.97 3.30 -2.82
N SER A 107 -8.17 3.54 -3.35
CA SER A 107 -8.87 4.81 -3.16
C SER A 107 -10.23 4.58 -2.51
N CYS A 108 -10.67 5.53 -1.68
CA CYS A 108 -12.07 5.59 -1.25
C CYS A 108 -12.97 6.10 -2.40
N ALA A 109 -14.29 6.13 -2.20
CA ALA A 109 -15.23 6.59 -3.23
C ALA A 109 -15.01 8.05 -3.67
N ASP A 110 -14.51 8.92 -2.79
CA ASP A 110 -14.14 10.32 -3.11
C ASP A 110 -12.74 10.48 -3.72
N GLY A 111 -12.01 9.38 -3.97
CA GLY A 111 -10.71 9.45 -4.66
C GLY A 111 -9.50 9.72 -3.77
N HIS A 112 -9.63 9.70 -2.44
CA HIS A 112 -8.46 9.74 -1.55
C HIS A 112 -7.65 8.45 -1.68
N PHE A 113 -6.48 8.55 -2.30
CA PHE A 113 -5.60 7.44 -2.58
C PHE A 113 -4.65 7.15 -1.41
N THR A 114 -4.37 5.87 -1.16
CA THR A 114 -3.38 5.40 -0.20
C THR A 114 -2.49 4.36 -0.88
N CYS A 115 -1.19 4.62 -0.94
CA CYS A 115 -0.23 3.69 -1.54
C CYS A 115 -0.12 2.39 -0.73
N LYS A 116 0.32 1.30 -1.38
CA LYS A 116 0.46 -0.03 -0.78
C LYS A 116 1.25 -0.04 0.52
N GLU A 117 2.32 0.75 0.62
CA GLU A 117 3.19 0.76 1.80
C GLU A 117 2.50 1.41 3.00
N CYS A 118 1.90 2.59 2.83
CA CYS A 118 1.15 3.27 3.87
C CYS A 118 -0.11 2.48 4.27
N LEU A 119 -0.77 1.83 3.30
CA LEU A 119 -1.89 0.94 3.55
C LEU A 119 -1.46 -0.26 4.39
N GLY A 120 -0.35 -0.90 4.06
CA GLY A 120 0.20 -2.05 4.80
C GLY A 120 0.58 -1.68 6.23
N HIS A 121 1.22 -0.51 6.43
CA HIS A 121 1.46 0.04 7.76
C HIS A 121 0.16 0.23 8.56
N SER A 122 -0.89 0.73 7.92
CA SER A 122 -2.20 0.93 8.56
C SER A 122 -2.85 -0.40 8.96
N VAL A 123 -2.77 -1.43 8.11
CA VAL A 123 -3.24 -2.78 8.41
C VAL A 123 -2.46 -3.40 9.57
N ARG A 124 -1.13 -3.27 9.58
CA ARG A 124 -0.29 -3.73 10.70
C ARG A 124 -0.64 -2.98 12.00
N ALA A 125 -0.83 -1.67 11.93
CA ALA A 125 -1.22 -0.87 13.08
C ALA A 125 -2.54 -1.33 13.67
N ALA A 126 -3.54 -1.66 12.83
CA ALA A 126 -4.85 -2.16 13.25
C ALA A 126 -4.80 -3.50 14.03
N THR A 127 -3.67 -4.21 14.05
CA THR A 127 -3.50 -5.40 14.90
C THR A 127 -3.21 -5.07 16.36
N GLN A 128 -2.84 -3.82 16.65
CA GLN A 128 -2.45 -3.38 18.00
C GLN A 128 -3.67 -3.04 18.86
N PRO A 129 -3.64 -3.29 20.18
CA PRO A 129 -4.77 -3.04 21.08
C PRO A 129 -5.25 -1.58 21.12
N ASP A 130 -4.32 -0.63 20.97
CA ASP A 130 -4.57 0.81 21.05
C ASP A 130 -4.55 1.49 19.67
N ALA A 131 -4.82 0.73 18.62
CA ALA A 131 -4.83 1.24 17.26
C ALA A 131 -5.96 2.25 17.04
N HIS A 132 -5.64 3.39 16.41
CA HIS A 132 -6.64 4.36 15.95
C HIS A 132 -7.32 3.91 14.64
N VAL A 133 -6.75 2.94 13.94
CA VAL A 133 -7.29 2.38 12.70
C VAL A 133 -8.20 1.21 13.03
N ASN A 134 -9.49 1.34 12.72
CA ASN A 134 -10.49 0.30 12.91
C ASN A 134 -10.80 -0.40 11.59
N VAL A 135 -10.60 -1.72 11.56
CA VAL A 135 -11.09 -2.59 10.49
C VAL A 135 -12.48 -3.10 10.89
N LEU A 136 -13.46 -2.92 10.02
CA LEU A 136 -14.83 -3.37 10.23
C LEU A 136 -14.95 -4.88 10.09
N ARG A 137 -16.09 -5.43 10.54
CA ARG A 137 -16.39 -6.88 10.44
C ARG A 137 -16.28 -7.43 9.02
N ASN A 138 -16.62 -6.65 8.01
CA ASN A 138 -16.49 -7.03 6.59
C ASN A 138 -15.07 -6.84 6.02
N GLY A 139 -14.11 -6.51 6.88
CA GLY A 139 -12.72 -6.24 6.54
C GLY A 139 -12.45 -4.89 5.88
N SER A 140 -13.46 -4.03 5.74
CA SER A 140 -13.28 -2.67 5.23
C SER A 140 -12.62 -1.78 6.29
N MET A 141 -11.94 -0.72 5.86
CA MET A 141 -11.37 0.29 6.75
C MET A 141 -11.90 1.67 6.40
N CYS A 142 -11.98 2.57 7.37
CA CYS A 142 -12.22 3.98 7.08
C CYS A 142 -11.05 4.55 6.28
N CYS A 143 -11.36 5.52 5.41
CA CYS A 143 -10.35 6.30 4.73
C CYS A 143 -9.43 6.98 5.76
N VAL A 144 -8.16 7.11 5.40
CA VAL A 144 -7.11 7.74 6.23
C VAL A 144 -7.02 9.25 6.02
N ALA A 145 -7.71 9.81 5.02
CA ALA A 145 -7.80 11.25 4.84
C ALA A 145 -8.55 11.89 6.00
N SER A 146 -8.09 13.06 6.45
CA SER A 146 -8.78 13.86 7.47
C SER A 146 -10.20 14.16 7.02
N ASP A 147 -11.15 14.06 7.95
CA ASP A 147 -12.58 14.34 7.73
C ASP A 147 -13.27 13.45 6.68
N CYS A 148 -12.68 12.29 6.34
CA CYS A 148 -13.27 11.33 5.41
C CYS A 148 -13.79 10.08 6.15
N GLU A 149 -15.11 9.91 6.19
CA GLU A 149 -15.75 8.73 6.81
C GLU A 149 -16.03 7.60 5.80
N LEU A 150 -15.59 7.76 4.55
CA LEU A 150 -15.83 6.77 3.50
C LEU A 150 -15.00 5.51 3.72
N LEU A 151 -15.55 4.38 3.28
CA LEU A 151 -14.92 3.07 3.45
C LEU A 151 -14.10 2.68 2.22
N ILE A 152 -12.91 2.16 2.50
CA ILE A 152 -12.12 1.36 1.57
C ILE A 152 -12.55 -0.09 1.77
N ARG A 153 -13.01 -0.74 0.69
CA ARG A 153 -13.57 -2.10 0.75
C ARG A 153 -12.51 -3.13 1.12
N GLY A 154 -12.86 -4.09 1.96
CA GLY A 154 -11.95 -5.13 2.43
C GLY A 154 -11.24 -5.93 1.32
N HIS A 155 -11.95 -6.28 0.24
CA HIS A 155 -11.32 -6.99 -0.89
C HIS A 155 -10.28 -6.13 -1.62
N ALA A 156 -10.49 -4.81 -1.73
CA ALA A 156 -9.53 -3.92 -2.37
C ALA A 156 -8.25 -3.83 -1.53
N ILE A 157 -8.39 -3.77 -0.20
CA ILE A 157 -7.25 -3.83 0.73
C ILE A 157 -6.50 -5.15 0.56
N ALA A 158 -7.22 -6.28 0.58
CA ALA A 158 -6.62 -7.61 0.44
C ALA A 158 -5.83 -7.78 -0.87
N THR A 159 -6.31 -7.18 -1.97
CA THR A 159 -5.60 -7.21 -3.27
C THR A 159 -4.38 -6.29 -3.27
N ALA A 160 -4.46 -5.10 -2.67
CA ALA A 160 -3.39 -4.11 -2.71
C ALA A 160 -2.22 -4.40 -1.76
N VAL A 161 -2.44 -5.16 -0.67
CA VAL A 161 -1.40 -5.53 0.30
C VAL A 161 -1.39 -7.04 0.56
N PRO A 162 -0.91 -7.85 -0.40
CA PRO A 162 -0.82 -9.30 -0.25
C PRO A 162 0.14 -9.72 0.87
N GLU A 163 1.19 -8.95 1.12
CA GLU A 163 2.18 -9.21 2.18
C GLU A 163 1.56 -9.14 3.58
N ASP A 164 0.62 -8.23 3.80
CA ASP A 164 -0.11 -8.06 5.06
C ASP A 164 -1.46 -8.77 5.09
N PHE A 165 -1.78 -9.57 4.05
CA PHE A 165 -3.07 -10.25 3.94
C PHE A 165 -3.36 -11.14 5.15
N VAL A 166 -2.35 -11.81 5.70
CA VAL A 166 -2.48 -12.64 6.91
C VAL A 166 -2.85 -11.79 8.13
N ASN A 167 -2.24 -10.60 8.27
CA ASN A 167 -2.56 -9.67 9.35
C ASN A 167 -4.01 -9.17 9.23
N TRP A 168 -4.42 -8.78 8.02
CA TRP A 168 -5.79 -8.38 7.73
C TRP A 168 -6.81 -9.49 8.03
N LEU A 169 -6.55 -10.72 7.55
CA LEU A 169 -7.40 -11.88 7.83
C LEU A 169 -7.52 -12.17 9.33
N ASN A 170 -6.41 -12.06 10.07
CA ASN A 170 -6.41 -12.27 11.52
C ASN A 170 -7.30 -11.25 12.24
N ILE A 171 -7.32 -9.99 11.80
CA ILE A 171 -8.22 -8.96 12.36
C ILE A 171 -9.67 -9.32 12.10
N VAL A 172 -10.01 -9.64 10.84
CA VAL A 172 -11.38 -10.03 10.45
C VAL A 172 -11.84 -11.27 11.22
N ARG A 173 -10.97 -12.29 11.34
CA ARG A 173 -11.26 -13.50 12.11
C ARG A 173 -11.54 -13.20 13.58
N LYS A 174 -10.72 -12.34 14.23
CA LYS A 174 -10.95 -11.93 15.62
C LYS A 174 -12.29 -11.24 15.83
N HIS A 175 -12.80 -10.48 14.84
CA HIS A 175 -14.15 -9.93 14.91
C HIS A 175 -15.21 -11.03 14.93
N PHE A 176 -15.12 -12.01 14.02
CA PHE A 176 -16.03 -13.16 14.01
C PHE A 176 -15.97 -13.98 15.30
N GLU A 177 -14.77 -14.22 15.84
CA GLU A 177 -14.57 -14.94 17.10
C GLU A 177 -15.21 -14.20 18.29
N ARG A 178 -15.04 -12.87 18.37
CA ARG A 178 -15.67 -12.04 19.41
C ARG A 178 -17.20 -12.05 19.32
N ASP A 179 -17.75 -11.93 18.11
CA ASP A 179 -19.20 -11.97 17.89
C ASP A 179 -19.78 -13.34 18.27
N ALA A 180 -19.09 -14.41 17.89
CA ALA A 180 -19.48 -15.78 18.25
C ALA A 180 -19.45 -15.99 19.77
N ALA A 181 -18.41 -15.50 20.46
CA ALA A 181 -18.31 -15.58 21.91
C ALA A 181 -19.41 -14.78 22.62
N ALA A 182 -19.72 -13.57 22.14
CA ALA A 182 -20.78 -12.74 22.71
C ALA A 182 -22.17 -13.39 22.53
N GLU A 183 -22.43 -14.02 21.38
CA GLU A 183 -23.68 -14.74 21.15
C GLU A 183 -23.77 -16.01 22.00
N GLN A 184 -22.67 -16.75 22.18
CA GLN A 184 -22.63 -17.92 23.07
C GLN A 184 -22.91 -17.52 24.53
N GLU A 185 -22.31 -16.43 25.02
CA GLU A 185 -22.56 -15.92 26.37
C GLU A 185 -24.03 -15.50 26.55
N ARG A 186 -24.60 -14.83 25.54
CA ARG A 186 -26.02 -14.46 25.54
C ARG A 186 -26.92 -15.70 25.64
N GLN A 187 -26.62 -16.74 24.88
CA GLN A 187 -27.38 -18.00 24.94
C GLN A 187 -27.24 -18.71 26.27
N LEU A 188 -26.03 -18.72 26.85
CA LEU A 188 -25.78 -19.28 28.18
C LEU A 188 -26.60 -18.54 29.25
N GLN A 189 -26.61 -17.21 29.22
CA GLN A 189 -27.37 -16.39 30.14
C GLN A 189 -28.88 -16.67 30.05
N LEU A 190 -29.42 -16.78 28.83
CA LEU A 190 -30.84 -17.13 28.62
C LEU A 190 -31.19 -18.51 29.17
N ARG A 191 -30.30 -19.50 29.00
CA ARG A 191 -30.49 -20.85 29.54
C ARG A 191 -30.41 -20.87 31.06
N LEU A 192 -29.49 -20.11 31.65
CA LEU A 192 -29.37 -19.95 33.10
C LEU A 192 -30.66 -19.34 33.67
N ASP A 193 -31.12 -18.24 33.08
CA ASP A 193 -32.35 -17.56 33.51
C ASP A 193 -33.59 -18.45 33.37
N ALA A 194 -33.67 -19.27 32.31
CA ALA A 194 -34.73 -20.26 32.14
C ALA A 194 -34.69 -21.35 33.23
N ALA A 195 -33.51 -21.92 33.49
CA ALA A 195 -33.32 -22.92 34.54
C ALA A 195 -33.66 -22.36 35.93
N LEU A 196 -33.29 -21.10 36.21
CA LEU A 196 -33.65 -20.42 37.46
C LEU A 196 -35.16 -20.22 37.63
N ARG A 197 -35.89 -19.98 36.54
CA ARG A 197 -37.36 -19.88 36.54
C ARG A 197 -38.03 -21.23 36.71
N GLU A 198 -37.56 -22.27 36.02
CA GLU A 198 -38.15 -23.62 36.04
C GLU A 198 -37.89 -24.36 37.36
N HIS A 199 -36.67 -24.27 37.89
CA HIS A 199 -36.28 -24.98 39.11
C HIS A 199 -36.57 -24.22 40.39
N GLY A 200 -37.26 -23.07 40.32
CA GLY A 200 -37.72 -22.27 41.45
C GLY A 200 -36.72 -22.26 42.60
N LEU A 201 -35.69 -21.41 42.52
CA LEU A 201 -34.70 -21.30 43.61
C LEU A 201 -35.43 -21.25 44.95
N ASP A 202 -35.15 -22.25 45.81
CA ASP A 202 -35.62 -22.23 47.18
C ASP A 202 -35.34 -20.84 47.79
N PRO A 203 -36.28 -20.24 48.54
CA PRO A 203 -36.13 -18.90 49.11
C PRO A 203 -34.80 -18.69 49.86
N THR A 204 -34.26 -19.75 50.46
CA THR A 204 -32.96 -19.76 51.14
C THR A 204 -31.83 -19.51 50.15
N THR A 205 -31.83 -20.23 49.02
CA THR A 205 -30.83 -20.10 47.94
C THR A 205 -30.85 -18.72 47.28
N GLN A 206 -32.03 -18.13 47.04
CA GLN A 206 -32.14 -16.73 46.58
C GLN A 206 -31.52 -15.74 47.57
N THR A 207 -31.80 -15.94 48.86
CA THR A 207 -31.27 -15.07 49.93
C THR A 207 -29.74 -15.13 50.00
N HIS A 208 -29.15 -16.31 49.79
CA HIS A 208 -27.70 -16.48 49.75
C HIS A 208 -27.07 -15.81 48.54
N LEU A 209 -27.65 -15.97 47.34
CA LEU A 209 -27.17 -15.32 46.11
C LEU A 209 -27.25 -13.79 46.21
N PHE A 210 -28.33 -13.24 46.76
CA PHE A 210 -28.49 -11.81 46.97
C PHE A 210 -27.46 -11.26 47.98
N LYS A 211 -27.18 -12.02 49.05
CA LYS A 211 -26.11 -11.67 50.02
C LYS A 211 -24.74 -11.66 49.35
N ILE A 212 -24.41 -12.64 48.52
CA ILE A 212 -23.13 -12.72 47.78
C ILE A 212 -23.01 -11.57 46.76
N GLN A 213 -24.05 -11.26 46.00
CA GLN A 213 -24.03 -10.10 45.09
C GLN A 213 -23.85 -8.79 45.86
N SER A 214 -24.57 -8.60 46.99
CA SER A 214 -24.45 -7.39 47.80
C SER A 214 -23.09 -7.22 48.47
N SER A 215 -22.42 -8.32 48.85
CA SER A 215 -21.07 -8.28 49.41
C SER A 215 -20.02 -8.05 48.33
N THR A 216 -20.21 -8.63 47.13
CA THR A 216 -19.33 -8.40 45.98
C THR A 216 -19.41 -6.95 45.50
N CYS A 217 -20.62 -6.37 45.42
CA CYS A 217 -20.79 -4.94 45.11
C CYS A 217 -20.16 -4.03 46.18
N ARG A 218 -20.32 -4.36 47.48
CA ARG A 218 -19.67 -3.61 48.57
C ARG A 218 -18.15 -3.71 48.55
N ALA A 219 -17.61 -4.89 48.28
CA ALA A 219 -16.18 -5.11 48.15
C ALA A 219 -15.59 -4.37 46.93
N ARG A 220 -16.37 -4.22 45.85
CA ARG A 220 -15.97 -3.46 44.65
C ARG A 220 -16.02 -1.94 44.90
N ALA A 221 -17.02 -1.45 45.63
CA ALA A 221 -17.12 -0.05 46.04
C ALA A 221 -16.01 0.34 47.05
N ALA A 222 -15.64 -0.56 47.97
CA ALA A 222 -14.55 -0.34 48.92
C ALA A 222 -13.13 -0.38 48.30
N ARG A 223 -13.00 -0.83 47.03
CA ARG A 223 -11.74 -0.87 46.28
C ARG A 223 -11.59 0.28 45.27
N GLN A 224 -12.55 1.20 45.19
CA GLN A 224 -12.38 2.42 44.40
C GLN A 224 -11.59 3.46 45.21
N PRO A 225 -10.48 4.02 44.70
CA PRO A 225 -9.80 5.14 45.34
C PRO A 225 -10.72 6.36 45.38
N LEU A 226 -10.76 7.08 46.50
CA LEU A 226 -11.38 8.40 46.60
C LEU A 226 -10.77 9.33 45.55
N PRO A 227 -11.57 10.13 44.81
CA PRO A 227 -11.03 11.12 43.91
C PRO A 227 -10.25 12.17 44.71
N THR A 228 -8.96 12.31 44.40
CA THR A 228 -8.14 13.43 44.88
C THR A 228 -8.68 14.73 44.31
N LEU A 229 -9.30 15.54 45.17
CA LEU A 229 -9.59 16.95 44.92
C LEU A 229 -8.27 17.70 44.73
N THR A 230 -7.86 17.94 43.49
CA THR A 230 -6.88 18.98 43.18
C THR A 230 -7.57 20.35 43.30
N ALA A 231 -7.28 21.04 44.40
CA ALA A 231 -7.60 22.45 44.56
C ALA A 231 -6.76 23.28 43.58
N ALA A 232 -7.44 24.14 42.82
CA ALA A 232 -6.81 25.18 42.03
C ALA A 232 -6.18 26.25 42.93
N VAL A 233 -4.90 26.54 42.69
CA VAL A 233 -4.27 27.87 42.84
C VAL A 233 -3.30 28.04 41.68
#